data_AF-A0A4Y8SE92-F1
#
_entry.id   AF-A0A4Y8SE92-F1
#
_cell.length_a   1.000
_cell.length_b   1.000
_cell.length_c   1.000
_cell.angle_alpha   90.00
_cell.angle_beta   90.00
_cell.angle_gamma   90.00
#
_symmetry.space_group_name_H-M   'P 1'
#
loop_
_entity.id
_entity.type
_entity.pdbx_description
1 polymer ?
#
loop_
_entity_poly.entity_id
_entity_poly.type
_entity_poly.pdbx_seq_one_letter_code
_entity_poly.pdbx_strand_id
1 'polypeptide(L)'
;MQGLLLILLSFVIWIGVWIFIVKKRGNLGKFAGNLIGAIAGFFVATVFLGFVLPKHSPEEKAAIGRASPAQAPAQAPQAAVPAKAIDEITLLYINHKIYPNDPTVCEAKRIGSRDMVGCRAQGWGGDSQVHVWEYSKGKFKSINGSARSLAETKFSNEGAVEVSPLPLPSDIKVDEVVKAFAKG
;
A
#
# COMPACT_ATOMS: atom_id res chain seq x y z
N MET A 1 -5.75 -22.13 25.49
CA MET A 1 -4.71 -23.17 25.68
C MET A 1 -4.56 -24.09 24.45
N GLN A 2 -5.64 -24.44 23.75
CA GLN A 2 -5.60 -25.34 22.59
C GLN A 2 -4.72 -24.82 21.42
N GLY A 3 -4.70 -23.50 21.16
CA GLY A 3 -3.85 -22.91 20.13
C GLY A 3 -2.34 -23.00 20.42
N LEU A 4 -1.92 -22.86 21.68
CA LEU A 4 -0.50 -22.97 22.08
C LEU A 4 0.03 -24.40 21.84
N LEU A 5 -0.81 -25.40 22.13
CA LEU A 5 -0.48 -26.81 21.97
C LEU A 5 -0.33 -27.19 20.49
N LEU A 6 -1.16 -26.62 19.61
CA LEU A 6 -1.05 -26.80 18.16
C LEU A 6 0.21 -26.14 17.58
N ILE A 7 0.60 -24.96 18.08
CA ILE A 7 1.83 -24.28 17.66
C ILE A 7 3.05 -25.12 18.06
N LEU A 8 3.08 -25.63 19.30
CA LEU A 8 4.18 -26.48 19.76
C LEU A 8 4.27 -27.79 18.95
N LEU A 9 3.14 -28.45 18.70
CA LEU A 9 3.10 -29.64 17.85
C LEU A 9 3.59 -29.35 16.42
N SER A 10 3.19 -28.21 15.84
CA SER A 10 3.64 -27.79 14.52
C SER A 10 5.15 -27.55 14.47
N PHE A 11 5.72 -26.93 15.51
CA PHE A 11 7.16 -26.71 15.59
C PHE A 11 7.95 -28.01 15.73
N VAL A 12 7.45 -28.97 16.53
CA VAL A 12 8.10 -30.28 16.71
C VAL A 12 8.08 -31.08 15.39
N ILE A 13 6.95 -31.08 14.68
CA ILE A 13 6.83 -31.74 13.36
C ILE A 13 7.78 -31.08 12.35
N TRP A 14 7.85 -29.75 12.34
CA TRP A 14 8.73 -29.00 11.44
C TRP A 14 10.21 -29.31 11.69
N ILE A 15 10.65 -29.33 12.95
CA ILE A 15 12.03 -29.69 13.33
C ILE A 15 12.34 -31.13 12.93
N GLY A 16 11.42 -32.07 13.16
CA GLY A 16 11.59 -33.47 12.77
C GLY A 16 11.79 -33.64 11.26
N VAL A 17 10.96 -32.97 10.46
CA VAL A 17 11.07 -32.96 8.99
C VAL A 17 12.38 -32.32 8.53
N TRP A 18 12.78 -31.20 9.15
CA TRP A 18 14.03 -30.53 8.82
C TRP A 18 15.27 -31.40 9.11
N ILE A 19 15.31 -32.03 10.29
CA ILE A 19 16.40 -32.96 10.67
C ILE A 19 16.45 -34.15 9.70
N PHE A 20 15.31 -34.71 9.33
CA PHE A 20 15.25 -35.82 8.37
C PHE A 20 15.78 -35.41 6.99
N ILE A 21 15.38 -34.23 6.49
CA ILE A 21 15.85 -33.69 5.20
C ILE A 21 17.36 -33.45 5.23
N VAL A 22 17.88 -32.83 6.30
CA VAL A 22 19.33 -32.53 6.43
C VAL A 22 20.14 -33.82 6.54
N LYS A 23 19.65 -34.81 7.29
CA LYS A 23 20.35 -36.09 7.50
C LYS A 23 20.32 -37.00 6.26
N LYS A 24 19.29 -36.91 5.42
CA LYS A 24 19.18 -37.65 4.14
C LYS A 24 19.71 -36.87 2.92
N ARG A 25 20.19 -35.63 3.11
CA ARG A 25 20.66 -34.70 2.06
C ARG A 25 21.85 -35.21 1.25
N GLY A 26 22.61 -36.16 1.79
CA GLY A 26 23.71 -36.81 1.06
C GLY A 26 23.26 -37.69 -0.11
N ASN A 27 22.01 -38.17 -0.12
CA ASN A 27 21.50 -39.11 -1.13
C ASN A 27 20.28 -38.59 -1.91
N LEU A 28 19.68 -37.46 -1.52
CA LEU A 28 18.61 -36.80 -2.28
C LEU A 28 19.16 -35.53 -2.92
N GLY A 29 19.22 -35.53 -4.26
CA GLY A 29 19.65 -34.39 -5.05
C GLY A 29 18.89 -33.11 -4.68
N LYS A 30 19.56 -31.97 -4.86
CA LYS A 30 19.08 -30.61 -4.49
C LYS A 30 17.62 -30.33 -4.92
N PHE A 31 17.20 -30.92 -6.03
CA PHE A 31 15.85 -30.79 -6.57
C PHE A 31 14.77 -31.44 -5.68
N ALA A 32 15.01 -32.65 -5.15
CA ALA A 32 14.05 -33.35 -4.30
C ALA A 32 13.90 -32.67 -2.93
N GLY A 33 14.99 -32.14 -2.38
CA GLY A 33 14.96 -31.37 -1.13
C GLY A 33 14.14 -30.08 -1.26
N ASN A 34 14.30 -29.36 -2.37
CA ASN A 34 13.52 -28.14 -2.65
C ASN A 34 12.04 -28.46 -2.89
N LEU A 35 11.73 -29.54 -3.61
CA LEU A 35 10.35 -29.96 -3.90
C LEU A 35 9.60 -30.38 -2.62
N ILE A 36 10.24 -31.16 -1.76
CA ILE A 36 9.64 -31.58 -0.47
C ILE A 36 9.44 -30.37 0.45
N GLY A 37 10.41 -29.44 0.49
CA GLY A 37 10.29 -28.19 1.24
C GLY A 37 9.14 -27.30 0.74
N ALA A 38 8.98 -27.18 -0.58
CA ALA A 38 7.90 -26.42 -1.18
C ALA A 38 6.52 -27.02 -0.87
N ILE A 39 6.37 -28.35 -0.95
CA ILE A 39 5.13 -29.05 -0.63
C ILE A 39 4.79 -28.86 0.85
N ALA A 40 5.75 -29.08 1.76
CA ALA A 40 5.53 -28.88 3.19
C ALA A 40 5.16 -27.42 3.54
N GLY A 41 5.85 -26.45 2.93
CA GLY A 41 5.56 -25.03 3.10
C GLY A 41 4.16 -24.65 2.59
N PHE A 42 3.73 -25.21 1.45
CA PHE A 42 2.39 -24.99 0.90
C PHE A 42 1.28 -25.54 1.81
N PHE A 43 1.47 -26.73 2.39
CA PHE A 43 0.52 -27.29 3.35
C PHE A 43 0.40 -26.44 4.62
N VAL A 44 1.52 -25.98 5.19
CA VAL A 44 1.51 -25.10 6.36
C VAL A 44 0.83 -23.76 6.05
N ALA A 45 1.14 -23.15 4.91
CA ALA A 45 0.50 -21.91 4.48
C ALA A 45 -1.02 -22.05 4.27
N THR A 46 -1.46 -23.17 3.68
CA THR A 46 -2.88 -23.45 3.44
C THR A 46 -3.65 -23.64 4.75
N VAL A 47 -3.08 -24.38 5.70
CA VAL A 47 -3.67 -24.54 7.04
C VAL A 47 -3.70 -23.20 7.76
N PHE A 48 -2.63 -22.40 7.69
CA PHE A 48 -2.57 -21.09 8.34
C PHE A 48 -3.60 -20.10 7.74
N LEU A 49 -3.75 -20.05 6.41
CA LEU A 49 -4.80 -19.25 5.77
C LEU A 49 -6.21 -19.68 6.21
N GLY A 50 -6.44 -20.98 6.38
CA GLY A 50 -7.73 -21.51 6.84
C GLY A 50 -8.10 -21.15 8.28
N PHE A 51 -7.14 -20.77 9.12
CA PHE A 51 -7.37 -20.33 10.51
C PHE A 51 -7.29 -18.81 10.69
N VAL A 52 -6.55 -18.10 9.84
CA VAL A 52 -6.36 -16.63 9.93
C VAL A 52 -7.41 -15.85 9.13
N LEU A 53 -7.95 -16.43 8.05
CA LEU A 53 -9.09 -15.82 7.36
C LEU A 53 -10.36 -16.07 8.17
N PRO A 54 -11.09 -15.02 8.60
CA PRO A 54 -12.44 -15.19 9.13
C PRO A 54 -13.26 -15.93 8.08
N LYS A 55 -13.95 -17.00 8.48
CA LYS A 55 -14.99 -17.61 7.63
C LYS A 55 -16.01 -16.51 7.34
N HIS A 56 -15.99 -15.94 6.14
CA HIS A 56 -17.08 -15.09 5.66
C HIS A 56 -18.32 -15.98 5.60
N SER A 57 -19.15 -15.88 6.63
CA SER A 57 -20.50 -16.42 6.64
C SER A 57 -21.29 -15.68 5.55
N PRO A 58 -22.10 -16.37 4.73
CA PRO A 58 -22.93 -15.74 3.70
C PRO A 58 -23.97 -14.74 4.25
N GLU A 59 -24.06 -14.53 5.56
CA GLU A 59 -24.85 -13.48 6.22
C GLU A 59 -24.29 -12.05 6.07
N GLU A 60 -23.04 -11.85 5.61
CA GLU A 60 -22.43 -10.52 5.48
C GLU A 60 -23.01 -9.65 4.33
N LYS A 61 -23.98 -10.16 3.56
CA LYS A 61 -24.76 -9.33 2.62
C LYS A 61 -25.97 -8.64 3.25
N ALA A 62 -26.40 -9.04 4.45
CA ALA A 62 -27.60 -8.47 5.09
C ALA A 62 -27.31 -7.34 6.10
N ALA A 63 -26.05 -7.20 6.55
CA ALA A 63 -25.68 -6.26 7.62
C ALA A 63 -25.23 -4.86 7.13
N ILE A 64 -25.16 -4.62 5.82
CA ILE A 64 -24.87 -3.28 5.26
C ILE A 64 -26.10 -2.35 5.35
N GLY A 65 -27.27 -2.88 5.74
CA GLY A 65 -28.54 -2.15 5.78
C GLY A 65 -29.00 -1.61 7.14
N ARG A 66 -28.23 -1.73 8.24
CA ARG A 66 -28.64 -1.16 9.53
C ARG A 66 -27.63 -0.15 10.05
N ALA A 67 -28.02 1.12 9.90
CA ALA A 67 -27.49 2.26 10.63
C ALA A 67 -27.30 1.95 12.12
N SER A 68 -26.12 2.29 12.64
CA SER A 68 -25.93 2.58 14.06
C SER A 68 -25.56 4.06 14.18
N PRO A 69 -26.27 4.85 14.99
CA PRO A 69 -25.92 6.24 15.26
C PRO A 69 -24.81 6.33 16.32
N ALA A 70 -24.03 7.41 16.24
CA ALA A 70 -23.03 7.84 17.22
C ALA A 70 -21.64 7.18 17.17
N GLN A 71 -20.85 7.61 16.19
CA GLN A 71 -19.64 8.38 16.49
C GLN A 71 -19.33 9.19 15.24
N ALA A 72 -19.45 10.53 15.32
CA ALA A 72 -18.85 11.39 14.32
C ALA A 72 -17.35 11.35 14.56
N PRO A 73 -16.52 10.76 13.68
CA PRO A 73 -15.15 11.23 13.60
C PRO A 73 -15.28 12.69 13.19
N ALA A 74 -14.61 13.59 13.90
CA ALA A 74 -14.46 14.96 13.43
C ALA A 74 -14.03 14.89 11.95
N GLN A 75 -14.96 15.23 11.04
CA GLN A 75 -14.69 15.25 9.62
C GLN A 75 -13.68 16.37 9.40
N ALA A 76 -12.39 16.00 9.37
CA ALA A 76 -11.43 16.76 8.60
C ALA A 76 -12.07 16.97 7.21
N PRO A 77 -11.98 18.17 6.61
CA PRO A 77 -12.63 18.44 5.33
C PRO A 77 -12.26 17.35 4.33
N GLN A 78 -13.18 16.41 4.06
CA GLN A 78 -12.90 15.27 3.20
C GLN A 78 -12.62 15.83 1.81
N ALA A 79 -11.39 15.65 1.32
CA ALA A 79 -11.02 16.00 -0.04
C ALA A 79 -12.02 15.35 -1.00
N ALA A 80 -12.46 16.08 -2.04
CA ALA A 80 -13.39 15.57 -3.05
C ALA A 80 -12.63 14.95 -4.21
N VAL A 81 -11.38 14.55 -3.97
CA VAL A 81 -10.66 13.68 -4.90
C VAL A 81 -11.36 12.33 -4.88
N PRO A 82 -11.91 11.85 -6.02
CA PRO A 82 -12.52 10.53 -6.07
C PRO A 82 -11.50 9.45 -5.72
N ALA A 83 -11.89 8.42 -4.98
CA ALA A 83 -11.00 7.30 -4.63
C ALA A 83 -10.31 6.70 -5.86
N LYS A 84 -11.05 6.54 -6.97
CA LYS A 84 -10.52 6.09 -8.25
C LYS A 84 -9.35 6.93 -8.76
N ALA A 85 -9.36 8.24 -8.54
CA ALA A 85 -8.27 9.12 -8.95
C ALA A 85 -7.03 8.90 -8.06
N ILE A 86 -7.21 8.70 -6.75
CA ILE A 86 -6.12 8.34 -5.84
C ILE A 86 -5.49 7.01 -6.26
N ASP A 87 -6.31 6.01 -6.62
CA ASP A 87 -5.83 4.73 -7.13
C ASP A 87 -5.05 4.89 -8.43
N GLU A 88 -5.54 5.72 -9.36
CA GLU A 88 -4.89 6.00 -10.65
C GLU A 88 -3.49 6.58 -10.46
N ILE A 89 -3.34 7.64 -9.65
CA ILE A 89 -2.01 8.21 -9.40
C ILE A 89 -1.12 7.24 -8.61
N THR A 90 -1.66 6.46 -7.67
CA THR A 90 -0.89 5.44 -6.95
C THR A 90 -0.35 4.39 -7.92
N LEU A 91 -1.16 3.95 -8.87
CA LEU A 91 -0.73 3.01 -9.93
C LEU A 91 0.35 3.60 -10.82
N LEU A 92 0.32 4.90 -11.14
CA LEU A 92 1.41 5.55 -11.87
C LEU A 92 2.74 5.41 -11.12
N TYR A 93 2.75 5.65 -9.82
CA TYR A 93 3.96 5.52 -8.99
C TYR A 93 4.52 4.09 -8.99
N ILE A 94 3.63 3.10 -8.90
CA ILE A 94 3.99 1.68 -8.92
C ILE A 94 4.53 1.27 -10.29
N ASN A 95 3.82 1.62 -11.37
CA ASN A 95 4.17 1.24 -12.74
C ASN A 95 5.51 1.83 -13.18
N HIS A 96 5.77 3.08 -12.80
CA HIS A 96 7.03 3.77 -13.10
C HIS A 96 8.14 3.50 -12.10
N LYS A 97 7.88 2.66 -11.09
CA LYS A 97 8.83 2.28 -10.04
C LYS A 97 9.48 3.51 -9.39
N ILE A 98 8.67 4.50 -9.04
CA ILE A 98 9.16 5.73 -8.38
C ILE A 98 9.78 5.38 -7.02
N TYR A 99 9.14 4.46 -6.29
CA TYR A 99 9.66 3.86 -5.07
C TYR A 99 9.78 2.35 -5.27
N PRO A 100 10.91 1.84 -5.80
CA PRO A 100 11.02 0.43 -6.19
C PRO A 100 11.08 -0.53 -5.00
N ASN A 101 11.49 -0.04 -3.83
CA ASN A 101 11.74 -0.86 -2.64
C ASN A 101 10.74 -0.60 -1.51
N ASP A 102 9.88 0.41 -1.65
CA ASP A 102 8.99 0.88 -0.60
C ASP A 102 7.56 1.01 -1.13
N PRO A 103 6.54 0.66 -0.32
CA PRO A 103 5.15 0.92 -0.67
C PRO A 103 4.90 2.39 -0.98
N THR A 104 4.12 2.68 -2.03
CA THR A 104 3.64 4.04 -2.29
C THR A 104 2.35 4.29 -1.52
N VAL A 105 2.30 5.39 -0.79
CA VAL A 105 1.09 5.91 -0.16
C VAL A 105 0.76 7.26 -0.77
N CYS A 106 -0.45 7.38 -1.32
CA CYS A 106 -1.02 8.63 -1.79
C CYS A 106 -2.25 8.97 -0.96
N GLU A 107 -2.24 10.16 -0.36
CA GLU A 107 -3.33 10.65 0.48
C GLU A 107 -3.92 11.93 -0.15
N ALA A 108 -5.24 12.06 -0.10
CA ALA A 108 -5.92 13.26 -0.58
C ALA A 108 -6.27 14.20 0.59
N LYS A 109 -6.06 15.49 0.38
CA LYS A 109 -6.40 16.54 1.34
C LYS A 109 -6.87 17.79 0.60
N ARG A 110 -7.88 18.46 1.14
CA ARG A 110 -8.24 19.80 0.68
C ARG A 110 -7.40 20.85 1.40
N ILE A 111 -6.73 21.71 0.64
CA ILE A 111 -5.91 22.80 1.16
C ILE A 111 -6.40 24.10 0.52
N GLY A 112 -6.95 25.00 1.33
CA GLY A 112 -7.70 26.14 0.82
C GLY A 112 -8.93 25.67 0.03
N SER A 113 -9.04 26.10 -1.23
CA SER A 113 -10.11 25.71 -2.16
C SER A 113 -9.72 24.56 -3.11
N ARG A 114 -8.52 23.98 -2.96
CA ARG A 114 -7.96 23.03 -3.92
C ARG A 114 -7.92 21.62 -3.35
N ASP A 115 -8.30 20.67 -4.18
CA ASP A 115 -8.18 19.25 -3.91
C ASP A 115 -6.77 18.81 -4.30
N MET A 116 -6.01 18.31 -3.33
CA MET A 116 -4.61 17.94 -3.52
C MET A 116 -4.38 16.49 -3.12
N VAL A 117 -3.38 15.87 -3.75
CA VAL A 117 -2.91 14.52 -3.44
C VAL A 117 -1.41 14.58 -3.16
N GLY A 118 -1.01 14.09 -1.98
CA GLY A 118 0.38 13.92 -1.60
C GLY A 118 0.78 12.46 -1.71
N CYS A 119 1.81 12.15 -2.49
CA CYS A 119 2.36 10.80 -2.65
C CYS A 119 3.76 10.69 -2.06
N ARG A 120 4.00 9.64 -1.27
CA ARG A 120 5.28 9.35 -0.60
C ARG A 120 5.52 7.84 -0.50
N ALA A 121 6.77 7.44 -0.31
CA ALA A 121 7.13 6.10 0.11
C ALA A 121 6.80 5.90 1.60
N GLN A 122 6.25 4.73 1.95
CA GLN A 122 6.04 4.28 3.33
C GLN A 122 7.06 3.19 3.67
N GLY A 123 8.30 3.62 3.92
CA GLY A 123 9.43 2.73 4.22
C GLY A 123 9.91 2.81 5.67
N TRP A 124 10.73 1.84 6.07
CA TRP A 124 11.38 1.78 7.40
C TRP A 124 12.61 2.70 7.54
N GLY A 125 13.03 3.36 6.46
CA GLY A 125 14.33 4.04 6.33
C GLY A 125 14.32 5.57 6.29
N GLY A 126 13.17 6.22 6.50
CA GLY A 126 13.05 7.69 6.53
C GLY A 126 12.04 8.25 5.54
N ASP A 127 11.46 9.40 5.89
CA ASP A 127 10.44 10.08 5.10
C ASP A 127 10.98 10.45 3.71
N SER A 128 10.50 9.76 2.68
CA SER A 128 10.76 10.19 1.30
C SER A 128 10.17 11.58 1.06
N GLN A 129 10.74 12.31 0.10
CA GLN A 129 10.16 13.59 -0.32
C GLN A 129 8.72 13.37 -0.78
N VAL A 130 7.81 14.18 -0.22
CA VAL A 130 6.41 14.18 -0.64
C VAL A 130 6.32 14.85 -2.01
N HIS A 131 5.64 14.19 -2.93
CA HIS A 131 5.23 14.75 -4.20
C HIS A 131 3.80 15.26 -4.08
N VAL A 132 3.55 16.52 -4.41
CA VAL A 132 2.21 17.09 -4.30
C VAL A 132 1.62 17.43 -5.66
N TRP A 133 0.37 17.01 -5.82
CA TRP A 133 -0.42 17.15 -7.04
C TRP A 133 -1.73 17.86 -6.72
N GLU A 134 -2.11 18.86 -7.50
CA GLU A 134 -3.48 19.36 -7.51
C GLU A 134 -4.31 18.47 -8.44
N TYR A 135 -5.44 17.98 -7.93
CA TYR A 135 -6.40 17.26 -8.73
C TYR A 135 -7.50 18.20 -9.22
N SER A 136 -7.57 18.41 -10.53
CA SER A 136 -8.58 19.26 -11.15
C SER A 136 -8.95 18.73 -12.54
N LYS A 137 -10.26 18.65 -12.81
CA LYS A 137 -10.80 18.20 -14.12
C LYS A 137 -10.25 16.84 -14.58
N GLY A 138 -9.99 15.92 -13.65
CA GLY A 138 -9.46 14.58 -13.96
C GLY A 138 -7.95 14.55 -14.26
N LYS A 139 -7.20 15.60 -13.91
CA LYS A 139 -5.76 15.71 -14.12
C LYS A 139 -5.03 15.99 -12.82
N PHE A 140 -3.78 15.52 -12.75
CA PHE A 140 -2.84 15.75 -11.65
C PHE A 140 -1.80 16.79 -12.06
N LYS A 141 -1.89 17.99 -11.47
CA LYS A 141 -1.01 19.12 -11.77
C LYS A 141 0.09 19.22 -10.73
N SER A 142 1.35 19.24 -11.16
CA SER A 142 2.50 19.25 -10.25
C SER A 142 2.58 20.52 -9.39
N ILE A 143 2.60 20.42 -8.06
CA ILE A 143 2.61 21.60 -7.16
C ILE A 143 4.01 21.92 -6.63
N ASN A 144 4.86 20.93 -6.37
CA ASN A 144 6.22 21.15 -5.88
C ASN A 144 7.28 20.68 -6.88
N GLY A 145 8.53 21.06 -6.65
CA GLY A 145 9.64 20.76 -7.57
C GLY A 145 9.86 19.26 -7.80
N SER A 146 9.69 18.42 -6.78
CA SER A 146 9.81 16.98 -6.91
C SER A 146 8.69 16.39 -7.78
N ALA A 147 7.43 16.79 -7.57
CA ALA A 147 6.31 16.37 -8.44
C ALA A 147 6.50 16.87 -9.88
N ARG A 148 7.01 18.10 -10.06
CA ARG A 148 7.29 18.66 -11.38
C ARG A 148 8.34 17.82 -12.13
N SER A 149 9.42 17.46 -11.46
CA SER A 149 10.46 16.60 -12.05
C SER A 149 9.87 15.27 -12.54
N LEU A 150 8.95 14.67 -11.77
CA LEU A 150 8.24 13.46 -12.22
C LEU A 150 7.35 13.71 -13.43
N ALA A 151 6.57 14.80 -13.43
CA ALA A 151 5.70 15.18 -14.54
C ALA A 151 6.48 15.42 -15.84
N GLU A 152 7.66 16.03 -15.75
CA GLU A 152 8.52 16.32 -16.91
C GLU A 152 9.33 15.10 -17.38
N THR A 153 9.49 14.07 -16.55
CA THR A 153 10.32 12.89 -16.86
C THR A 153 9.50 11.61 -16.91
N LYS A 154 9.32 10.93 -15.78
CA LYS A 154 8.70 9.61 -15.67
C LYS A 154 7.24 9.60 -16.11
N PHE A 155 6.50 10.67 -15.82
CA PHE A 155 5.09 10.82 -16.15
C PHE A 155 4.85 11.68 -17.39
N SER A 156 5.88 11.99 -18.18
CA SER A 156 5.77 12.86 -19.36
C SER A 156 4.78 12.36 -20.43
N ASN A 157 4.56 11.04 -20.51
CA ASN A 157 3.64 10.41 -21.44
C ASN A 157 2.29 10.04 -20.80
N GLU A 158 2.10 10.34 -19.52
CA GLU A 158 0.90 9.97 -18.79
C GLU A 158 -0.21 10.99 -19.03
N GLY A 159 -1.27 10.58 -19.71
CA GLY A 159 -2.39 11.45 -20.02
C GLY A 159 -3.05 12.04 -18.77
N ALA A 160 -2.94 11.40 -17.60
CA ALA A 160 -3.52 11.91 -16.36
C ALA A 160 -2.67 13.00 -15.68
N VAL A 161 -1.42 13.21 -16.09
CA VAL A 161 -0.47 14.12 -15.44
C VAL A 161 -0.20 15.35 -16.29
N GLU A 162 -0.16 16.51 -15.64
CA GLU A 162 0.16 17.79 -16.28
C GLU A 162 1.21 18.55 -15.46
N VAL A 163 2.12 19.22 -16.16
CA VAL A 163 3.07 20.14 -15.55
C VAL A 163 2.36 21.46 -15.27
N SER A 164 2.35 21.91 -14.01
CA SER A 164 1.75 23.20 -13.68
C SER A 164 2.52 24.35 -14.35
N PRO A 165 1.80 25.38 -14.86
CA PRO A 165 2.46 26.59 -15.36
C PRO A 165 3.17 27.32 -14.21
N LEU A 166 4.30 27.95 -14.52
CA LEU A 166 5.01 28.85 -13.61
C LEU A 166 4.77 30.31 -14.04
N PRO A 167 4.64 31.27 -13.10
CA PRO A 167 4.62 31.06 -11.64
C PRO A 167 3.34 30.35 -11.18
N LEU A 168 3.45 29.59 -10.08
CA LEU A 168 2.26 29.00 -9.45
C LEU A 168 1.31 30.11 -8.99
N PRO A 169 -0.01 29.85 -9.00
CA PRO A 169 -1.00 30.73 -8.39
C PRO A 169 -0.59 31.17 -6.98
N SER A 170 -0.73 32.47 -6.67
CA SER A 170 -0.25 33.08 -5.42
C SER A 170 -0.97 32.57 -4.16
N ASP A 171 -2.12 31.92 -4.32
CA ASP A 171 -2.86 31.25 -3.26
C ASP A 171 -2.20 29.92 -2.81
N ILE A 172 -1.27 29.37 -3.60
CA ILE A 172 -0.58 28.11 -3.29
C ILE A 172 0.73 28.39 -2.57
N LYS A 173 0.75 28.10 -1.27
CA LYS A 173 1.97 28.11 -0.47
C LYS A 173 2.57 26.71 -0.40
N VAL A 174 3.54 26.43 -1.28
CA VAL A 174 4.13 25.09 -1.44
C VAL A 174 4.64 24.50 -0.12
N ASP A 175 5.28 25.30 0.74
CA ASP A 175 5.82 24.82 2.02
C ASP A 175 4.73 24.39 3.00
N GLU A 176 3.61 25.11 3.06
CA GLU A 176 2.47 24.77 3.91
C GLU A 176 1.79 23.49 3.39
N VAL A 177 1.67 23.39 2.07
CA VAL A 177 1.10 22.23 1.38
C VAL A 177 1.93 20.97 1.62
N VAL A 178 3.25 21.03 1.42
CA VAL A 178 4.15 19.88 1.65
C VAL A 178 4.11 19.44 3.11
N LYS A 179 4.14 20.39 4.06
CA LYS A 179 4.00 20.08 5.50
C LYS A 179 2.68 19.42 5.84
N ALA A 180 1.60 19.76 5.14
CA ALA A 180 0.29 19.18 5.36
C ALA A 180 0.21 17.69 5.01
N PHE A 181 1.12 17.19 4.18
CA PHE A 181 1.26 15.78 3.75
C PHE A 181 2.49 15.07 4.33
N ALA A 182 3.40 15.80 5.00
CA ALA A 182 4.56 15.22 5.68
C ALA A 182 4.19 14.52 7.00
N LYS A 183 3.02 14.79 7.57
CA LYS A 183 2.53 14.18 8.81
C LYS A 183 1.40 13.20 8.50
N GLY A 184 1.73 11.92 8.45
CA GLY A 184 0.77 10.82 8.52
C GLY A 184 1.49 9.62 9.10
#